data_AF-A0A139DP93-F1
#
_entry.id   AF-A0A139DP93-F1
#
_cell.length_a   1.000
_cell.length_b   1.000
_cell.length_c   1.000
_cell.angle_alpha   90.00
_cell.angle_beta   90.00
_cell.angle_gamma   90.00
#
_symmetry.space_group_name_H-M   'P 1'
#
loop_
_entity.id
_entity.type
_entity.pdbx_description
1 polymer ?
#
loop_
_entity_poly.entity_id
_entity_poly.type
_entity_poly.pdbx_seq_one_letter_code
_entity_poly.pdbx_strand_id
1 'polypeptide(L)'
;MHLHRLSIALLTALAVGLGGCTINTGNRADSTLNDDRPDTPPYIVNGVYQGSISNPGSKLTLFALNGNLQGIDTNGLLYGGKLETNRDDSYVASLTMYDKNGDFDGIAVTGSYHTNHYLNGWGKRVSGGDSELSLDYQQRASEQPASIEQISGQWQVGNLADDTTFTLTISPTGDLAGHSSNGCKIAGRLSAPDPSTNLYHTNLSFKHCGPTNGSYYGISARGATARGDLVTVLVSNDHRAYYLKLEAH
;
A
#
# COMPACT_ATOMS: atom_id res chain seq x y z
N MET A 1 22.95 2.61 25.51
CA MET A 1 23.19 1.78 24.30
C MET A 1 22.96 2.67 23.09
N HIS A 2 24.05 3.06 22.42
CA HIS A 2 24.04 4.00 21.30
C HIS A 2 23.51 3.33 20.03
N LEU A 3 22.42 3.85 19.46
CA LEU A 3 22.01 3.51 18.10
C LEU A 3 22.91 4.25 17.10
N HIS A 4 23.66 3.48 16.32
CA HIS A 4 24.29 3.97 15.10
C HIS A 4 23.21 4.27 14.06
N ARG A 5 23.17 5.54 13.62
CA ARG A 5 22.47 5.95 12.42
C ARG A 5 23.23 5.39 11.22
N LEU A 6 22.66 4.39 10.55
CA LEU A 6 23.18 3.90 9.28
C LEU A 6 22.66 4.82 8.18
N SER A 7 23.55 5.65 7.63
CA SER A 7 23.29 6.44 6.43
C SER A 7 23.20 5.51 5.23
N ILE A 8 22.03 5.48 4.57
CA ILE A 8 21.80 4.74 3.33
C ILE A 8 22.55 5.46 2.20
N ALA A 9 23.63 4.83 1.72
CA ALA A 9 24.32 5.25 0.51
C ALA A 9 23.50 4.80 -0.71
N LEU A 10 23.14 5.76 -1.56
CA LEU A 10 22.48 5.57 -2.84
C LEU A 10 23.42 4.80 -3.78
N LEU A 11 23.14 3.52 -4.04
CA LEU A 11 23.91 2.70 -4.97
C LEU A 11 23.40 2.98 -6.40
N THR A 12 24.11 3.82 -7.15
CA THR A 12 23.88 4.02 -8.58
C THR A 12 24.56 2.87 -9.33
N ALA A 13 23.76 1.96 -9.91
CA ALA A 13 24.28 0.91 -10.77
C ALA A 13 24.66 1.51 -12.15
N LEU A 14 25.96 1.61 -12.40
CA LEU A 14 26.52 1.91 -13.71
C LEU A 14 26.51 0.61 -14.55
N ALA A 15 25.72 0.57 -15.61
CA ALA A 15 25.77 -0.51 -16.58
C ALA A 15 27.02 -0.37 -17.46
N VAL A 16 28.01 -1.25 -17.27
CA VAL A 16 29.16 -1.39 -18.18
C VAL A 16 28.80 -2.45 -19.22
N GLY A 17 28.33 -1.99 -20.38
CA GLY A 17 28.22 -2.82 -21.58
C GLY A 17 29.56 -2.88 -22.31
N LEU A 18 30.24 -4.02 -22.26
CA LEU A 18 31.32 -4.34 -23.20
C LEU A 18 30.69 -5.04 -24.41
N GLY A 19 30.50 -4.29 -25.49
CA GLY A 19 30.11 -4.79 -26.80
C GLY A 19 31.07 -4.27 -27.86
N GLY A 20 31.72 -5.18 -28.56
CA GLY A 20 32.85 -4.94 -29.46
C GLY A 20 32.55 -4.13 -30.72
N CYS A 21 33.64 -3.65 -31.32
CA CYS A 21 33.71 -2.78 -32.48
C CYS A 21 33.23 -3.47 -33.77
N THR A 22 32.34 -2.79 -34.51
CA THR A 22 32.31 -2.87 -35.97
C THR A 22 32.07 -1.46 -36.51
N ILE A 23 33.07 -0.94 -37.22
CA ILE A 23 33.07 0.40 -37.82
C ILE A 23 32.33 0.30 -39.16
N ASN A 24 31.22 1.02 -39.31
CA ASN A 24 30.62 1.27 -40.61
C ASN A 24 30.43 2.78 -40.78
N THR A 25 31.25 3.36 -41.65
CA THR A 25 31.24 4.80 -42.00
C THR A 25 30.23 5.05 -43.12
N GLY A 26 29.12 5.71 -42.82
CA GLY A 26 28.14 6.13 -43.83
C GLY A 26 27.12 7.14 -43.30
N ASN A 27 27.39 8.43 -43.57
CA ASN A 27 26.47 9.55 -43.72
C ASN A 27 25.22 9.70 -42.81
N ARG A 28 25.36 10.61 -41.84
CA ARG A 28 24.55 11.84 -41.65
C ARG A 28 23.14 11.84 -42.28
N ALA A 29 22.15 11.50 -41.47
CA ALA A 29 20.87 12.19 -41.44
C ALA A 29 20.56 12.52 -39.98
N ASP A 30 20.49 13.82 -39.73
CA ASP A 30 20.07 14.48 -38.51
C ASP A 30 18.60 14.13 -38.24
N SER A 31 18.34 13.22 -37.28
CA SER A 31 16.99 12.98 -36.78
C SER A 31 16.91 13.48 -35.34
N THR A 32 16.71 14.77 -35.18
CA THR A 32 15.98 15.33 -34.04
C THR A 32 14.54 14.79 -34.09
N LEU A 33 14.36 13.51 -33.72
CA LEU A 33 13.07 12.99 -33.33
C LEU A 33 12.78 13.61 -31.97
N ASN A 34 12.17 14.79 -32.00
CA ASN A 34 11.34 15.24 -30.88
C ASN A 34 10.33 14.12 -30.66
N ASP A 35 10.47 13.41 -29.55
CA ASP A 35 9.42 12.54 -29.04
C ASP A 35 8.25 13.45 -28.63
N ASP A 36 7.45 13.84 -29.62
CA ASP A 36 6.21 14.63 -29.46
C ASP A 36 5.11 13.81 -28.77
N ARG A 37 5.45 12.73 -28.03
CA ARG A 37 4.48 12.10 -27.14
C ARG A 37 4.06 13.14 -26.12
N PRO A 38 2.76 13.48 -26.05
CA PRO A 38 2.26 14.39 -25.03
C PRO A 38 2.71 13.87 -23.66
N ASP A 39 3.08 14.79 -22.77
CA ASP A 39 3.39 14.47 -21.37
C ASP A 39 2.13 13.90 -20.69
N THR A 40 1.82 12.65 -20.97
CA THR A 40 0.81 11.90 -20.25
C THR A 40 1.31 11.74 -18.83
N PRO A 41 0.48 12.08 -17.81
CA PRO A 41 0.84 11.88 -16.42
C PRO A 41 1.28 10.42 -16.19
N PRO A 42 2.17 10.15 -15.20
CA PRO A 42 2.50 8.78 -14.83
C PRO A 42 1.22 7.99 -14.58
N TYR A 43 1.14 6.78 -15.13
CA TYR A 43 -0.06 5.95 -14.99
C TYR A 43 -0.27 5.63 -13.51
N ILE A 44 -1.47 5.93 -13.03
CA ILE A 44 -1.84 5.72 -11.65
C ILE A 44 -2.27 4.26 -11.49
N VAL A 45 -1.49 3.50 -10.73
CA VAL A 45 -1.86 2.15 -10.29
C VAL A 45 -2.78 2.28 -9.08
N ASN A 46 -4.08 2.19 -9.32
CA ASN A 46 -5.10 2.12 -8.27
C ASN A 46 -5.76 0.74 -8.27
N GLY A 47 -6.20 0.30 -7.09
CA GLY A 47 -7.04 -0.90 -6.94
C GLY A 47 -6.53 -1.90 -5.91
N VAL A 48 -7.25 -3.00 -5.83
CA VAL A 48 -6.94 -4.17 -5.03
C VAL A 48 -6.24 -5.21 -5.91
N TYR A 49 -5.13 -5.72 -5.44
CA TYR A 49 -4.31 -6.73 -6.09
C TYR A 49 -4.16 -7.93 -5.14
N GLN A 50 -4.20 -9.14 -5.67
CA GLN A 50 -4.01 -10.36 -4.90
C GLN A 50 -3.09 -11.33 -5.62
N GLY A 51 -2.29 -12.04 -4.85
CA GLY A 51 -1.39 -13.04 -5.39
C GLY A 51 -0.43 -13.52 -4.32
N SER A 52 0.87 -13.53 -4.60
CA SER A 52 1.89 -14.07 -3.69
C SER A 52 3.12 -13.18 -3.55
N ILE A 53 3.79 -13.38 -2.41
CA ILE A 53 5.14 -12.91 -2.16
C ILE A 53 6.01 -14.12 -1.73
N SER A 54 7.11 -14.40 -2.44
CA SER A 54 7.85 -15.66 -2.27
C SER A 54 8.69 -15.75 -1.00
N ASN A 55 9.01 -14.62 -0.38
CA ASN A 55 9.76 -14.57 0.88
C ASN A 55 9.13 -13.49 1.79
N PRO A 56 8.29 -13.89 2.76
CA PRO A 56 8.32 -15.18 3.47
C PRO A 56 7.52 -16.34 2.84
N GLY A 57 6.86 -16.16 1.70
CA GLY A 57 6.06 -17.21 1.07
C GLY A 57 4.63 -17.20 1.59
N SER A 58 3.84 -16.22 1.17
CA SER A 58 2.46 -16.03 1.62
C SER A 58 1.58 -15.51 0.50
N LYS A 59 0.25 -15.66 0.64
CA LYS A 59 -0.67 -14.94 -0.24
C LYS A 59 -0.80 -13.52 0.26
N LEU A 60 -0.74 -12.55 -0.63
CA LEU A 60 -0.78 -11.14 -0.32
C LEU A 60 -2.04 -10.51 -0.91
N THR A 61 -2.74 -9.69 -0.13
CA THR A 61 -3.68 -8.68 -0.64
C THR A 61 -3.04 -7.31 -0.50
N LEU A 62 -2.91 -6.59 -1.61
CA LEU A 62 -2.30 -5.27 -1.68
C LEU A 62 -3.31 -4.26 -2.23
N PHE A 63 -3.42 -3.13 -1.56
CA PHE A 63 -4.23 -1.99 -1.93
C PHE A 63 -3.28 -0.91 -2.44
N ALA A 64 -3.49 -0.45 -3.66
CA ALA A 64 -2.74 0.63 -4.28
C ALA A 64 -3.68 1.83 -4.48
N LEU A 65 -3.27 3.01 -4.01
CA LEU A 65 -4.05 4.24 -4.17
C LEU A 65 -3.13 5.46 -4.24
N ASN A 66 -3.09 6.11 -5.41
CA ASN A 66 -2.29 7.31 -5.67
C ASN A 66 -0.81 7.15 -5.26
N GLY A 67 -0.21 6.02 -5.65
CA GLY A 67 1.18 5.69 -5.32
C GLY A 67 1.42 5.27 -3.86
N ASN A 68 0.39 5.20 -3.01
CA ASN A 68 0.48 4.56 -1.70
C ASN A 68 0.17 3.08 -1.82
N LEU A 69 0.90 2.26 -1.06
CA LEU A 69 0.65 0.84 -0.92
C LEU A 69 0.32 0.50 0.53
N GLN A 70 -0.71 -0.30 0.74
CA GLN A 70 -1.01 -0.96 2.00
C GLN A 70 -1.40 -2.40 1.73
N GLY A 71 -0.99 -3.36 2.56
CA GLY A 71 -1.29 -4.76 2.31
C GLY A 71 -1.24 -5.61 3.55
N ILE A 72 -1.79 -6.81 3.42
CA ILE A 72 -1.77 -7.84 4.44
C ILE A 72 -1.61 -9.20 3.77
N ASP A 73 -0.79 -10.05 4.37
CA ASP A 73 -0.65 -11.43 3.91
C ASP A 73 -1.40 -12.44 4.78
N THR A 74 -1.45 -13.68 4.32
CA THR A 74 -2.12 -14.78 5.04
C THR A 74 -1.47 -15.16 6.37
N ASN A 75 -0.27 -14.67 6.65
CA ASN A 75 0.42 -14.85 7.93
C ASN A 75 0.13 -13.70 8.90
N GLY A 76 -0.65 -12.70 8.48
CA GLY A 76 -0.98 -11.52 9.28
C GLY A 76 0.12 -10.46 9.29
N LEU A 77 1.14 -10.57 8.41
CA LEU A 77 2.11 -9.50 8.23
C LEU A 77 1.47 -8.35 7.46
N LEU A 78 1.71 -7.14 7.92
CA LEU A 78 1.23 -5.93 7.28
C LEU A 78 2.34 -5.30 6.45
N TYR A 79 1.97 -4.67 5.35
CA TYR A 79 2.86 -4.03 4.41
C TYR A 79 2.39 -2.60 4.20
N GLY A 80 3.28 -1.63 4.27
CA GLY A 80 2.97 -0.22 4.01
C GLY A 80 4.09 0.43 3.22
N GLY A 81 3.76 1.25 2.21
CA GLY A 81 4.79 1.71 1.30
C GLY A 81 4.36 2.71 0.23
N LYS A 82 5.25 2.89 -0.74
CA LYS A 82 5.09 3.75 -1.90
C LYS A 82 5.39 2.99 -3.18
N LEU A 83 4.75 3.39 -4.27
CA LEU A 83 4.96 2.91 -5.62
C LEU A 83 5.06 4.09 -6.58
N GLU A 84 6.07 4.06 -7.44
CA GLU A 84 6.30 5.02 -8.50
C GLU A 84 6.37 4.26 -9.82
N THR A 85 5.52 4.67 -10.78
CA THR A 85 5.49 4.09 -12.13
C THR A 85 6.35 4.89 -13.10
N ASN A 86 6.95 4.16 -14.04
CA ASN A 86 7.68 4.72 -15.16
C ASN A 86 6.86 4.60 -16.46
N ARG A 87 7.35 5.24 -17.52
CA ARG A 87 6.71 5.30 -18.84
C ARG A 87 6.79 4.00 -19.64
N ASP A 88 7.65 3.07 -19.24
CA ASP A 88 7.94 1.80 -19.92
C ASP A 88 7.25 0.60 -19.25
N ASP A 89 6.10 0.84 -18.62
CA ASP A 89 5.33 -0.15 -17.85
C ASP A 89 6.16 -0.81 -16.73
N SER A 90 7.22 -0.14 -16.27
CA SER A 90 8.00 -0.53 -15.10
C SER A 90 7.62 0.29 -13.87
N TYR A 91 7.89 -0.25 -12.68
CA TYR A 91 7.70 0.49 -11.44
C TYR A 91 8.82 0.19 -10.44
N VAL A 92 8.99 1.12 -9.52
CA VAL A 92 9.76 0.93 -8.29
C VAL A 92 8.81 1.07 -7.10
N ALA A 93 9.00 0.24 -6.08
CA ALA A 93 8.24 0.35 -4.85
C ALA A 93 9.12 0.11 -3.63
N SER A 94 8.75 0.74 -2.52
CA SER A 94 9.37 0.54 -1.22
C SER A 94 8.29 0.11 -0.24
N LEU A 95 8.41 -1.10 0.30
CA LEU A 95 7.50 -1.66 1.30
C LEU A 95 8.21 -1.77 2.65
N THR A 96 7.54 -1.39 3.72
CA THR A 96 7.92 -1.71 5.10
C THR A 96 7.03 -2.84 5.59
N MET A 97 7.62 -3.84 6.24
CA MET A 97 6.93 -4.98 6.82
C MET A 97 6.73 -4.76 8.32
N TYR A 98 5.52 -5.04 8.79
CA TYR A 98 5.15 -4.90 10.19
C TYR A 98 4.61 -6.22 10.73
N ASP A 99 5.02 -6.55 11.96
CA ASP A 99 4.46 -7.62 12.77
C ASP A 99 3.75 -7.02 14.01
N LYS A 100 3.39 -7.86 14.98
CA LYS A 100 2.75 -7.42 16.23
C LYS A 100 3.64 -6.49 17.10
N ASN A 101 4.95 -6.50 16.89
CA ASN A 101 5.92 -5.73 17.66
C ASN A 101 6.22 -4.37 17.00
N GLY A 102 5.99 -4.23 15.70
CA GLY A 102 6.23 -3.00 14.94
C GLY A 102 6.81 -3.29 13.56
N ASP A 103 7.47 -2.30 12.98
CA ASP A 103 8.31 -2.50 11.79
C ASP A 103 9.49 -3.43 12.12
N PHE A 104 9.79 -4.37 11.21
CA PHE A 104 10.89 -5.30 11.42
C PHE A 104 11.77 -5.52 10.18
N ASP A 105 11.31 -5.13 8.99
CA ASP A 105 12.06 -5.24 7.75
C ASP A 105 11.50 -4.32 6.66
N GLY A 106 12.21 -4.18 5.56
CA GLY A 106 11.76 -3.48 4.37
C GLY A 106 12.11 -4.24 3.08
N ILE A 107 11.40 -3.95 2.01
CA ILE A 107 11.62 -4.53 0.68
C ILE A 107 11.64 -3.41 -0.35
N ALA A 108 12.74 -3.31 -1.10
CA ALA A 108 12.80 -2.49 -2.32
C ALA A 108 12.45 -3.38 -3.51
N VAL A 109 11.39 -3.05 -4.24
CA VAL A 109 10.85 -3.83 -5.37
C VAL A 109 11.07 -3.06 -6.66
N THR A 110 11.53 -3.76 -7.69
CA THR A 110 11.52 -3.30 -9.08
C THR A 110 10.75 -4.29 -9.92
N GLY A 111 9.89 -3.81 -10.81
CA GLY A 111 9.00 -4.71 -11.52
C GLY A 111 8.34 -4.11 -12.75
N SER A 112 7.39 -4.85 -13.30
CA SER A 112 6.51 -4.41 -14.37
C SER A 112 5.05 -4.45 -13.93
N TYR A 113 4.26 -3.55 -14.49
CA TYR A 113 2.84 -3.46 -14.24
C TYR A 113 2.07 -3.38 -15.54
N HIS A 114 0.81 -3.76 -15.49
CA HIS A 114 -0.15 -3.34 -16.48
C HIS A 114 -1.37 -2.83 -15.73
N THR A 115 -1.76 -1.59 -16.02
CA THR A 115 -2.89 -0.93 -15.35
C THR A 115 -4.12 -1.85 -15.38
N ASN A 116 -4.75 -2.02 -14.21
CA ASN A 116 -5.92 -2.87 -13.99
C ASN A 116 -5.75 -4.34 -14.41
N HIS A 117 -4.50 -4.84 -14.42
CA HIS A 117 -4.19 -6.22 -14.77
C HIS A 117 -3.26 -6.88 -13.75
N TYR A 118 -2.02 -6.41 -13.61
CA TYR A 118 -1.04 -7.07 -12.73
C TYR A 118 0.03 -6.12 -12.18
N LEU A 119 0.66 -6.56 -11.09
CA LEU A 119 1.88 -6.01 -10.51
C LEU A 119 2.85 -7.17 -10.23
N ASN A 120 3.91 -7.26 -11.02
CA ASN A 120 4.92 -8.31 -10.88
C ASN A 120 6.29 -7.68 -10.64
N GLY A 121 7.16 -8.30 -9.84
CA GLY A 121 8.47 -7.71 -9.57
C GLY A 121 9.38 -8.55 -8.70
N TRP A 122 10.64 -8.13 -8.66
CA TRP A 122 11.67 -8.69 -7.81
C TRP A 122 12.04 -7.69 -6.73
N GLY A 123 12.02 -8.16 -5.49
CA GLY A 123 12.28 -7.39 -4.29
C GLY A 123 13.56 -7.84 -3.60
N LYS A 124 14.30 -6.88 -3.06
CA LYS A 124 15.42 -7.13 -2.15
C LYS A 124 15.01 -6.72 -0.73
N ARG A 125 15.09 -7.66 0.21
CA ARG A 125 14.86 -7.38 1.63
C ARG A 125 16.04 -6.64 2.24
N VAL A 126 15.78 -5.73 3.17
CA VAL A 126 16.83 -5.02 3.93
C VAL A 126 17.61 -5.99 4.81
N SER A 127 16.93 -6.97 5.42
CA SER A 127 17.58 -8.06 6.15
C SER A 127 18.39 -9.03 5.26
N GLY A 128 18.32 -8.87 3.94
CA GLY A 128 18.87 -9.80 2.96
C GLY A 128 17.86 -10.86 2.50
N GLY A 129 18.18 -11.48 1.37
CA GLY A 129 17.29 -12.38 0.63
C GLY A 129 16.53 -11.66 -0.49
N ASP A 130 16.17 -12.44 -1.50
CA ASP A 130 15.34 -11.99 -2.62
C ASP A 130 13.90 -12.42 -2.36
N SER A 131 12.97 -11.65 -2.92
CA SER A 131 11.54 -11.93 -2.90
C SER A 131 10.98 -11.68 -4.29
N GLU A 132 10.03 -12.49 -4.71
CA GLU A 132 9.26 -12.29 -5.93
C GLU A 132 7.87 -11.84 -5.51
N LEU A 133 7.34 -10.82 -6.20
CA LEU A 133 5.99 -10.31 -6.06
C LEU A 133 5.24 -10.65 -7.35
N SER A 134 4.11 -11.35 -7.23
CA SER A 134 3.23 -11.67 -8.36
C SER A 134 1.80 -11.42 -7.95
N LEU A 135 1.18 -10.35 -8.45
CA LEU A 135 -0.15 -9.94 -8.05
C LEU A 135 -1.06 -9.66 -9.24
N ASP A 136 -2.27 -10.21 -9.20
CA ASP A 136 -3.32 -9.97 -10.16
C ASP A 136 -4.34 -8.96 -9.65
N TYR A 137 -4.77 -8.07 -10.53
CA TYR A 137 -5.81 -7.08 -10.25
C TYR A 137 -7.15 -7.76 -9.97
N GLN A 138 -7.79 -7.36 -8.88
CA GLN A 138 -9.06 -7.91 -8.43
C GLN A 138 -10.20 -7.01 -8.88
N GLN A 139 -10.64 -7.15 -10.13
CA GLN A 139 -11.66 -6.30 -10.74
C GLN A 139 -12.90 -6.08 -9.84
N ARG A 140 -13.49 -7.15 -9.31
CA ARG A 140 -14.69 -7.06 -8.45
C ARG A 140 -14.45 -6.32 -7.13
N ALA A 141 -13.22 -6.38 -6.63
CA ALA A 141 -12.83 -5.74 -5.38
C ALA A 141 -12.29 -4.33 -5.60
N SER A 142 -11.98 -3.93 -6.84
CA SER A 142 -11.46 -2.60 -7.17
C SER A 142 -12.53 -1.69 -7.79
N GLU A 143 -13.33 -2.20 -8.72
CA GLU A 143 -14.24 -1.43 -9.59
C GLU A 143 -15.66 -1.34 -9.01
N GLN A 144 -15.74 -1.04 -7.72
CA GLN A 144 -17.00 -0.68 -7.10
C GLN A 144 -16.97 0.79 -6.73
N PRO A 145 -17.99 1.59 -7.06
CA PRO A 145 -17.98 2.99 -6.69
C PRO A 145 -17.83 3.20 -5.17
N ALA A 146 -16.93 4.10 -4.78
CA ALA A 146 -16.85 4.55 -3.41
C ALA A 146 -18.09 5.36 -3.04
N SER A 147 -18.58 5.14 -1.82
CA SER A 147 -19.60 5.97 -1.20
C SER A 147 -19.38 5.97 0.30
N ILE A 148 -19.11 7.16 0.84
CA ILE A 148 -18.96 7.37 2.27
C ILE A 148 -20.29 7.11 2.99
N GLU A 149 -21.40 7.46 2.36
CA GLU A 149 -22.75 7.22 2.87
C GLU A 149 -22.99 5.72 3.09
N GLN A 150 -22.57 4.87 2.14
CA GLN A 150 -22.72 3.41 2.26
C GLN A 150 -21.88 2.80 3.38
N ILE A 151 -20.78 3.43 3.79
CA ILE A 151 -19.95 2.96 4.91
C ILE A 151 -20.18 3.78 6.20
N SER A 152 -21.11 4.73 6.16
CA SER A 152 -21.49 5.51 7.34
C SER A 152 -22.30 4.66 8.31
N GLY A 153 -22.11 4.87 9.61
CA GLY A 153 -22.78 4.08 10.64
C GLY A 153 -21.89 3.78 11.83
N GLN A 154 -22.39 2.91 12.71
CA GLN A 154 -21.66 2.39 13.85
C GLN A 154 -21.10 1.00 13.52
N TRP A 155 -19.85 0.79 13.90
CA TRP A 155 -19.08 -0.39 13.60
C TRP A 155 -18.44 -0.93 14.87
N GLN A 156 -18.38 -2.24 14.99
CA GLN A 156 -17.52 -2.87 15.98
C GLN A 156 -16.16 -3.17 15.35
N VAL A 157 -15.10 -2.86 16.08
CA VAL A 157 -13.73 -3.14 15.69
C VAL A 157 -13.16 -4.16 16.65
N GLY A 158 -12.70 -5.28 16.12
CA GLY A 158 -11.93 -6.27 16.86
C GLY A 158 -10.42 -6.01 16.79
N ASN A 159 -9.71 -6.40 17.85
CA ASN A 159 -8.27 -6.70 17.85
C ASN A 159 -7.31 -5.57 17.46
N LEU A 160 -7.51 -4.36 18.00
CA LEU A 160 -6.57 -3.23 17.83
C LEU A 160 -5.34 -3.33 18.75
N ALA A 161 -5.55 -3.81 19.98
CA ALA A 161 -4.55 -4.15 20.98
C ALA A 161 -5.25 -4.86 22.15
N ASP A 162 -4.62 -5.86 22.73
CA ASP A 162 -5.05 -6.50 23.99
C ASP A 162 -6.51 -6.99 24.01
N ASP A 163 -6.99 -7.60 22.92
CA ASP A 163 -8.37 -8.11 22.77
C ASP A 163 -9.47 -7.10 23.10
N THR A 164 -9.15 -5.79 23.02
CA THR A 164 -10.11 -4.73 23.33
C THR A 164 -11.01 -4.46 22.13
N THR A 165 -12.32 -4.55 22.33
CA THR A 165 -13.34 -4.14 21.36
C THR A 165 -13.51 -2.62 21.35
N PHE A 166 -13.64 -2.04 20.16
CA PHE A 166 -13.96 -0.63 19.98
C PHE A 166 -15.29 -0.47 19.28
N THR A 167 -16.04 0.54 19.69
CA THR A 167 -17.13 1.07 18.86
C THR A 167 -16.60 2.28 18.09
N LEU A 168 -16.71 2.22 16.76
CA LEU A 168 -16.29 3.26 15.83
C LEU A 168 -17.52 3.77 15.08
N THR A 169 -17.67 5.09 14.96
CA THR A 169 -18.69 5.72 14.14
C THR A 169 -18.03 6.37 12.93
N ILE A 170 -18.59 6.13 11.75
CA ILE A 170 -18.26 6.82 10.51
C ILE A 170 -19.43 7.74 10.17
N SER A 171 -19.18 9.04 10.14
CA SER A 171 -20.20 10.02 9.74
C SER A 171 -20.41 10.02 8.22
N PRO A 172 -21.55 10.54 7.71
CA PRO A 172 -21.77 10.70 6.27
C PRO A 172 -20.73 11.60 5.56
N THR A 173 -20.00 12.43 6.30
CA THR A 173 -18.90 13.26 5.77
C THR A 173 -17.53 12.57 5.81
N GLY A 174 -17.47 11.34 6.33
CA GLY A 174 -16.27 10.51 6.40
C GLY A 174 -15.46 10.72 7.67
N ASP A 175 -15.88 11.58 8.59
CA ASP A 175 -15.23 11.74 9.88
C ASP A 175 -15.44 10.49 10.75
N LEU A 176 -14.35 10.04 11.38
CA LEU A 176 -14.25 8.84 12.21
C LEU A 176 -14.12 9.23 13.68
N ALA A 177 -14.90 8.59 14.56
CA ALA A 177 -14.76 8.74 16.00
C ALA A 177 -15.09 7.42 16.72
N GLY A 178 -14.25 7.01 17.66
CA GLY A 178 -14.46 5.78 18.40
C GLY A 178 -13.77 5.76 19.76
N HIS A 179 -14.20 4.83 20.60
CA HIS A 179 -13.60 4.60 21.91
C HIS A 179 -13.74 3.14 22.32
N SER A 180 -12.87 2.72 23.24
CA SER A 180 -12.94 1.43 23.93
C SER A 180 -13.34 1.60 25.39
N SER A 181 -13.67 0.47 26.03
CA SER A 181 -13.96 0.39 27.46
C SER A 181 -12.80 0.81 28.37
N ASN A 182 -11.55 0.66 27.92
CA ASN A 182 -10.36 1.06 28.65
C ASN A 182 -9.94 2.53 28.43
N GLY A 183 -10.74 3.31 27.69
CA GLY A 183 -10.55 4.75 27.52
C GLY A 183 -9.63 5.16 26.35
N CYS A 184 -9.14 4.22 25.54
CA CYS A 184 -8.49 4.53 24.27
C CYS A 184 -9.50 5.19 23.32
N LYS A 185 -9.05 6.24 22.63
CA LYS A 185 -9.85 7.07 21.72
C LYS A 185 -9.26 7.04 20.32
N ILE A 186 -10.14 6.89 19.33
CA ILE A 186 -9.81 6.90 17.91
C ILE A 186 -10.55 8.09 17.29
N ALA A 187 -9.83 8.89 16.50
CA ALA A 187 -10.41 9.94 15.66
C ALA A 187 -9.74 9.94 14.30
N GLY A 188 -10.41 10.39 13.25
CA GLY A 188 -9.81 10.44 11.93
C GLY A 188 -10.79 10.80 10.83
N ARG A 189 -10.41 10.49 9.59
CA ARG A 189 -11.22 10.77 8.40
C ARG A 189 -10.95 9.78 7.27
N LEU A 190 -12.03 9.42 6.58
CA LEU A 190 -12.02 8.76 5.28
C LEU A 190 -12.28 9.77 4.17
N SER A 191 -11.64 9.57 3.02
CA SER A 191 -11.97 10.29 1.79
C SER A 191 -11.83 9.36 0.59
N ALA A 192 -12.69 9.53 -0.40
CA ALA A 192 -12.66 8.78 -1.66
C ALA A 192 -12.01 9.65 -2.74
N PRO A 193 -10.68 9.56 -2.95
CA PRO A 193 -10.01 10.40 -3.96
C PRO A 193 -10.39 10.01 -5.38
N ASP A 194 -10.82 8.76 -5.58
CA ASP A 194 -11.32 8.26 -6.86
C ASP A 194 -12.68 7.58 -6.64
N PRO A 195 -13.80 8.20 -7.09
CA PRO A 195 -15.13 7.66 -6.87
C PRO A 195 -15.41 6.40 -7.69
N SER A 196 -14.57 6.05 -8.67
CA SER A 196 -14.73 4.84 -9.48
C SER A 196 -14.22 3.58 -8.79
N THR A 197 -13.42 3.75 -7.72
CA THR A 197 -12.89 2.65 -6.92
C THR A 197 -13.52 2.62 -5.54
N ASN A 198 -13.48 1.48 -4.85
CA ASN A 198 -13.98 1.34 -3.47
C ASN A 198 -12.90 1.61 -2.44
N LEU A 199 -11.84 2.32 -2.82
CA LEU A 199 -10.69 2.61 -1.99
C LEU A 199 -10.82 4.01 -1.39
N TYR A 200 -10.41 4.13 -0.14
CA TYR A 200 -10.47 5.37 0.62
C TYR A 200 -9.10 5.68 1.21
N HIS A 201 -8.65 6.93 1.07
CA HIS A 201 -7.60 7.43 1.95
C HIS A 201 -8.11 7.46 3.39
N THR A 202 -7.28 7.02 4.31
CA THR A 202 -7.62 6.97 5.73
C THR A 202 -6.55 7.67 6.53
N ASN A 203 -6.96 8.58 7.41
CA ASN A 203 -6.13 9.03 8.52
C ASN A 203 -6.78 8.63 9.84
N LEU A 204 -5.95 8.28 10.82
CA LEU A 204 -6.38 7.94 12.17
C LEU A 204 -5.43 8.54 13.19
N SER A 205 -5.96 8.89 14.35
CA SER A 205 -5.21 9.31 15.53
C SER A 205 -5.70 8.49 16.72
N PHE A 206 -4.77 7.79 17.36
CA PHE A 206 -5.01 7.00 18.55
C PHE A 206 -4.49 7.78 19.76
N LYS A 207 -5.34 7.95 20.78
CA LYS A 207 -5.03 8.66 22.03
C LYS A 207 -5.46 7.86 23.24
N HIS A 208 -4.61 7.83 24.27
CA HIS A 208 -4.83 7.03 25.50
C HIS A 208 -4.88 5.51 25.25
N CYS A 209 -4.15 5.05 24.24
CA CYS A 209 -4.09 3.67 23.79
C CYS A 209 -2.74 2.99 24.13
N GLY A 210 -1.97 3.58 25.05
CA GLY A 210 -0.66 3.06 25.44
C GLY A 210 0.35 3.10 24.28
N PRO A 211 1.06 2.00 23.99
CA PRO A 211 2.06 1.93 22.92
C PRO A 211 1.54 2.19 21.51
N THR A 212 0.21 2.16 21.32
CA THR A 212 -0.42 2.36 20.01
C THR A 212 -0.78 3.82 19.75
N ASN A 213 -0.55 4.73 20.71
CA ASN A 213 -0.74 6.17 20.51
C ASN A 213 0.04 6.68 19.28
N GLY A 214 -0.61 7.47 18.44
CA GLY A 214 0.04 8.02 17.26
C GLY A 214 -0.94 8.52 16.21
N SER A 215 -0.38 9.04 15.12
CA SER A 215 -1.08 9.34 13.88
C SER A 215 -0.70 8.29 12.85
N TYR A 216 -1.70 7.83 12.10
CA TYR A 216 -1.58 6.76 11.13
C TYR A 216 -2.26 7.15 9.83
N TYR A 217 -1.71 6.66 8.73
CA TYR A 217 -2.22 6.92 7.39
C TYR A 217 -2.28 5.61 6.62
N GLY A 218 -3.24 5.49 5.72
CA GLY A 218 -3.29 4.33 4.85
C GLY A 218 -4.55 4.28 3.99
N ILE A 219 -4.97 3.05 3.70
CA ILE A 219 -5.99 2.76 2.71
C ILE A 219 -7.06 1.90 3.36
N SER A 220 -8.31 2.29 3.16
CA SER A 220 -9.46 1.46 3.50
C SER A 220 -10.16 0.99 2.24
N ALA A 221 -10.84 -0.15 2.33
CA ALA A 221 -11.63 -0.69 1.24
C ALA A 221 -12.94 -1.27 1.78
N ARG A 222 -14.03 -1.06 1.03
CA ARG A 222 -15.30 -1.74 1.29
C ARG A 222 -15.28 -3.11 0.61
N GLY A 223 -15.42 -4.17 1.39
CA GLY A 223 -15.71 -5.51 0.92
C GLY A 223 -17.13 -5.94 1.28
N ALA A 224 -17.55 -7.08 0.75
CA ALA A 224 -18.78 -7.75 1.14
C ALA A 224 -18.44 -9.06 1.87
N THR A 225 -19.24 -9.40 2.88
CA THR A 225 -19.19 -10.70 3.55
C THR A 225 -20.56 -11.36 3.53
N ALA A 226 -20.63 -12.65 3.85
CA ALA A 226 -21.91 -13.35 4.00
C ALA A 226 -22.82 -12.75 5.09
N ARG A 227 -22.27 -11.95 6.00
CA ARG A 227 -22.99 -11.30 7.12
C ARG A 227 -23.30 -9.82 6.87
N GLY A 228 -22.95 -9.28 5.71
CA GLY A 228 -23.13 -7.86 5.37
C GLY A 228 -21.83 -7.18 4.94
N ASP A 229 -21.84 -5.86 4.97
CA ASP A 229 -20.70 -5.04 4.54
C ASP A 229 -19.54 -5.15 5.53
N LEU A 230 -18.32 -5.11 4.98
CA LEU A 230 -17.08 -5.07 5.71
C LEU A 230 -16.29 -3.86 5.24
N VAL A 231 -15.82 -3.03 6.16
CA VAL A 231 -14.76 -2.07 5.85
C VAL A 231 -13.45 -2.59 6.41
N THR A 232 -12.50 -2.84 5.51
CA THR A 232 -11.11 -3.11 5.86
C THR A 232 -10.38 -1.79 5.94
N VAL A 233 -9.65 -1.58 7.03
CA VAL A 233 -8.80 -0.39 7.22
C VAL A 233 -7.38 -0.86 7.46
N LEU A 234 -6.46 -0.48 6.58
CA LEU A 234 -5.02 -0.69 6.77
C LEU A 234 -4.36 0.66 6.94
N VAL A 235 -3.77 0.89 8.11
CA VAL A 235 -3.05 2.13 8.40
C VAL A 235 -1.70 1.84 9.00
N SER A 236 -0.73 2.68 8.71
CA SER A 236 0.60 2.60 9.30
C SER A 236 1.18 3.99 9.58
N ASN A 237 2.23 3.99 10.38
CA ASN A 237 3.19 5.09 10.51
C ASN A 237 4.60 4.49 10.44
N ASP A 238 5.61 5.28 10.77
CA ASP A 238 7.01 4.88 10.66
C ASP A 238 7.42 3.72 11.59
N HIS A 239 6.54 3.26 12.50
CA HIS A 239 6.87 2.27 13.53
C HIS A 239 5.88 1.12 13.62
N ARG A 240 4.62 1.33 13.24
CA ARG A 240 3.52 0.38 13.50
C ARG A 240 2.51 0.42 12.37
N ALA A 241 1.88 -0.72 12.14
CA ALA A 241 0.73 -0.85 11.27
C ALA A 241 -0.41 -1.56 11.97
N TYR A 242 -1.63 -1.27 11.53
CA TYR A 242 -2.86 -1.87 12.05
C TYR A 242 -3.77 -2.27 10.90
N TYR A 243 -4.38 -3.44 11.06
CA TYR A 243 -5.47 -3.94 10.24
C TYR A 243 -6.75 -3.93 11.07
N LEU A 244 -7.71 -3.11 10.69
CA LEU A 244 -9.01 -3.02 11.34
C LEU A 244 -10.06 -3.66 10.45
N LYS A 245 -10.82 -4.56 11.05
CA LYS A 245 -11.99 -5.15 10.45
C LYS A 245 -13.23 -4.51 11.08
N LEU A 246 -13.93 -3.67 10.32
CA LEU A 246 -15.15 -3.00 10.77
C LEU A 246 -16.35 -3.85 10.34
N GLU A 247 -17.03 -4.44 11.31
CA GLU A 247 -18.23 -5.25 11.08
C GLU A 247 -19.48 -4.47 11.51
N ALA A 248 -20.49 -4.45 10.63
CA ALA A 248 -21.76 -3.81 10.93
C ALA A 248 -22.45 -4.53 12.09
N HIS A 249 -23.04 -3.76 12.99
CA HIS A 249 -23.84 -4.27 14.11
C HIS A 249 -25.33 -4.35 13.73
#